data_AF-A0A2A7MME4-F1
#
_entry.id   AF-A0A2A7MME4-F1
#
_cell.length_a   1.000
_cell.length_b   1.000
_cell.length_c   1.000
_cell.angle_alpha   90.00
_cell.angle_beta   90.00
_cell.angle_gamma   90.00
#
_symmetry.space_group_name_H-M   'P 1'
#
loop_
_entity.id
_entity.type
_entity.pdbx_description
1 polymer ?
#
loop_
_entity_poly.entity_id
_entity_poly.type
_entity_poly.pdbx_seq_one_letter_code
_entity_poly.pdbx_strand_id
1 'polypeptide(L)' 'LHLPDDHGALAVQEAIVAKMAQLPATLRRTLTWDQGREMANHAAIAAATELDIYFCDPHSPWQRGSNENT' A
#
# COMPACT_ATOMS: atom_id res chain seq x y z
N LEU A 1 0.63 8.07 0.92
CA LEU A 1 1.15 8.18 -0.47
C LEU A 1 0.20 9.13 -1.19
N HIS A 2 0.61 10.37 -1.46
CA HIS A 2 -0.29 11.39 -2.03
C HIS A 2 -0.19 11.34 -3.56
N LEU A 3 -1.24 10.86 -4.22
CA LEU A 3 -1.37 10.85 -5.68
C LEU A 3 -2.35 11.98 -6.05
N PRO A 4 -1.87 13.11 -6.61
CA PRO A 4 -2.70 14.29 -6.82
C PRO A 4 -3.74 14.16 -7.94
N ASP A 5 -3.56 13.22 -8.89
CA ASP A 5 -4.33 13.19 -10.13
C ASP A 5 -5.05 11.87 -10.44
N ASP A 6 -4.58 10.72 -9.92
CA ASP A 6 -5.18 9.40 -10.18
C ASP A 6 -4.99 8.45 -8.99
N HIS A 7 -6.11 7.98 -8.43
CA HIS A 7 -6.18 6.97 -7.35
C HIS A 7 -6.56 5.58 -7.89
N GLY A 8 -6.49 5.37 -9.20
CA GLY A 8 -6.71 4.09 -9.83
C GLY A 8 -5.68 3.05 -9.40
N ALA A 9 -6.09 1.78 -9.41
CA ALA A 9 -5.25 0.69 -8.90
C ALA A 9 -3.88 0.55 -9.60
N LEU A 10 -3.79 0.96 -10.87
CA LEU A 10 -2.53 1.00 -11.61
C LEU A 10 -1.61 2.11 -11.12
N ALA A 11 -2.13 3.33 -10.97
CA ALA A 11 -1.36 4.47 -10.47
C ALA A 11 -0.83 4.20 -9.05
N VAL A 12 -1.65 3.58 -8.20
CA VAL A 12 -1.23 3.22 -6.84
C VAL A 12 -0.20 2.09 -6.85
N GLN A 13 -0.35 1.09 -7.72
CA GLN A 13 0.65 0.05 -7.92
C GLN A 13 2.01 0.62 -8.32
N GLU A 14 2.07 1.44 -9.36
CA GLU A 14 3.33 2.02 -9.86
C GLU A 14 4.01 2.85 -8.78
N ALA A 15 3.24 3.67 -8.07
CA ALA A 15 3.77 4.50 -7.01
C ALA A 15 4.30 3.70 -5.82
N ILE A 16 3.61 2.63 -5.40
CA ILE A 16 4.09 1.74 -4.33
C ILE A 16 5.37 1.03 -4.77
N VAL A 17 5.41 0.45 -5.97
CA VAL A 17 6.61 -0.22 -6.49
C VAL A 17 7.80 0.74 -6.54
N ALA A 18 7.60 1.95 -7.07
CA ALA A 18 8.65 2.97 -7.15
C ALA A 18 9.16 3.41 -5.76
N LYS A 19 8.26 3.58 -4.78
CA LYS A 19 8.64 3.95 -3.42
C LYS A 19 9.35 2.82 -2.68
N MET A 20 8.86 1.59 -2.81
CA MET A 20 9.48 0.43 -2.20
C MET A 20 10.87 0.20 -2.79
N ALA A 21 11.07 0.39 -4.09
CA ALA A 21 12.38 0.30 -4.74
C ALA A 21 13.46 1.22 -4.10
N GLN A 22 13.07 2.33 -3.47
CA GLN A 22 13.98 3.26 -2.79
C GLN A 22 14.37 2.81 -1.37
N LEU A 23 13.63 1.88 -0.77
CA LEU A 23 13.92 1.37 0.57
C LEU A 23 14.87 0.16 0.49
N PRO A 24 15.83 0.01 1.43
CA PRO A 24 16.56 -1.25 1.57
C PRO A 24 15.62 -2.44 1.79
N ALA A 25 15.93 -3.59 1.18
CA ALA A 25 15.09 -4.80 1.28
C ALA A 25 14.82 -5.23 2.74
N THR A 26 15.76 -4.98 3.65
CA THR A 26 15.61 -5.28 5.09
C THR A 26 14.50 -4.48 5.78
N LEU A 27 14.09 -3.34 5.22
CA LEU A 27 12.99 -2.51 5.72
C LEU A 27 11.65 -2.84 5.04
N ARG A 28 11.68 -3.62 3.96
CA ARG A 28 10.50 -4.06 3.22
C ARG A 28 9.95 -5.36 3.83
N ARG A 29 9.33 -5.26 5.00
CA ARG A 29 8.82 -6.45 5.71
C ARG A 29 7.36 -6.74 5.38
N THR A 30 6.48 -5.76 5.60
CA THR A 30 5.04 -5.93 5.42
C THR A 30 4.41 -4.59 5.09
N LEU A 31 3.33 -4.59 4.30
CA LEU A 31 2.50 -3.41 4.02
C LEU A 31 1.08 -3.67 4.52
N THR A 32 0.55 -2.81 5.38
CA THR A 32 -0.86 -2.87 5.80
C THR A 32 -1.65 -1.76 5.09
N TRP A 33 -2.76 -2.10 4.45
CA TRP A 33 -3.63 -1.15 3.75
C TRP A 33 -5.11 -1.32 4.12
N ASP A 34 -5.93 -0.32 3.80
CA ASP A 34 -7.38 -0.49 3.85
C ASP A 34 -7.92 -1.26 2.63
N GLN A 35 -9.19 -1.64 2.66
CA GLN A 35 -9.84 -2.35 1.56
C GLN A 35 -10.28 -1.41 0.41
N GLY A 36 -9.59 -0.28 0.25
CA GLY A 36 -9.83 0.65 -0.84
C GLY A 36 -9.71 0.00 -2.22
N ARG A 37 -10.52 0.46 -3.18
CA ARG A 37 -10.54 -0.07 -4.56
C ARG A 37 -9.22 0.15 -5.30
N GLU A 38 -8.45 1.12 -4.83
CA GLU A 38 -7.07 1.38 -5.25
C GLU A 38 -6.13 0.18 -5.04
N MET A 39 -6.42 -0.72 -4.09
CA MET A 39 -5.65 -1.96 -3.88
C MET A 39 -6.18 -3.18 -4.64
N ALA A 40 -6.98 -2.98 -5.68
CA ALA A 40 -7.41 -4.07 -6.56
C ALA A 40 -6.23 -4.88 -7.14
N ASN A 41 -5.05 -4.23 -7.33
CA ASN A 41 -3.84 -4.85 -7.88
C ASN A 41 -2.82 -5.30 -6.81
N HIS A 42 -3.22 -5.45 -5.53
CA HIS A 42 -2.29 -5.80 -4.43
C HIS A 42 -1.45 -7.05 -4.70
N ALA A 43 -2.00 -8.09 -5.36
CA ALA A 43 -1.25 -9.30 -5.69
C ALA A 43 -0.04 -9.01 -6.61
N ALA A 44 -0.21 -8.11 -7.59
CA ALA A 44 0.87 -7.70 -8.48
C ALA A 44 1.90 -6.82 -7.76
N ILE A 45 1.45 -5.99 -6.80
CA ILE A 45 2.34 -5.20 -5.94
C ILE A 45 3.19 -6.11 -5.07
N ALA A 46 2.58 -7.09 -4.40
CA ALA A 46 3.26 -8.06 -3.54
C ALA A 46 4.34 -8.82 -4.32
N ALA A 47 4.00 -9.30 -5.52
CA ALA A 47 4.96 -9.99 -6.39
C ALA A 47 6.11 -9.09 -6.85
N ALA A 48 5.85 -7.83 -7.19
CA ALA A 48 6.87 -6.89 -7.67
C ALA A 48 7.79 -6.35 -6.56
N THR A 49 7.32 -6.34 -5.31
CA THR A 49 8.03 -5.75 -4.16
C THR A 49 8.56 -6.79 -3.17
N GLU A 50 8.20 -8.06 -3.35
CA GLU A 50 8.45 -9.17 -2.42
C GLU A 50 7.93 -8.86 -1.00
N LEU A 51 6.78 -8.18 -0.94
CA LEU A 51 6.13 -7.75 0.31
C LEU A 51 4.89 -8.57 0.61
N ASP A 52 4.74 -8.92 1.89
CA ASP A 52 3.45 -9.38 2.41
C ASP A 52 2.51 -8.20 2.61
N ILE A 53 1.33 -8.26 1.99
CA ILE A 53 0.29 -7.23 2.08
C ILE A 53 -0.86 -7.74 2.94
N TYR A 54 -1.23 -6.95 3.94
CA TYR A 54 -2.34 -7.23 4.86
C TYR A 54 -3.41 -6.16 4.73
N PHE A 55 -4.67 -6.56 4.87
CA PHE A 55 -5.80 -5.65 4.83
C PHE A 55 -6.40 -5.46 6.22
N CYS A 56 -6.73 -4.21 6.56
CA CYS A 56 -7.50 -3.92 7.75
C CYS A 56 -8.92 -4.51 7.65
N ASP A 57 -9.50 -4.82 8.81
CA ASP A 57 -10.86 -5.33 8.88
C ASP A 57 -11.87 -4.24 8.46
N PRO A 58 -12.97 -4.62 7.79
CA PRO A 58 -14.05 -3.69 7.49
C PRO A 58 -14.51 -2.96 8.76
N HIS A 59 -14.75 -1.65 8.66
CA HIS A 59 -15.27 -0.82 9.76
C HIS A 59 -14.39 -0.74 11.01
N SER A 60 -13.07 -0.99 10.90
CA SER A 60 -12.13 -0.90 12.02
C SER A 60 -11.14 0.29 11.90
N PRO A 61 -11.63 1.56 11.92
CA PRO A 61 -10.77 2.73 11.75
C PRO A 61 -9.71 2.87 12.86
N TRP A 62 -9.88 2.25 14.03
CA TRP A 62 -8.88 2.26 15.11
C TRP A 62 -7.62 1.42 14.80
N GLN A 63 -7.65 0.54 13.80
CA GLN A 63 -6.43 -0.10 13.27
C GLN A 63 -5.53 0.92 12.52
N ARG A 64 -5.98 2.18 12.36
CA ARG A 64 -5.32 3.28 11.62
C ARG A 64 -4.56 4.28 12.50
N GLY A 65 -4.11 3.92 13.70
CA GLY A 65 -3.46 4.86 14.64
C GLY A 65 -2.31 5.72 14.06
N SER A 66 -1.66 5.27 12.97
CA SER A 66 -0.60 6.01 12.28
C SER A 66 -0.95 6.51 10.86
N ASN A 67 -2.15 6.27 10.32
CA ASN A 67 -2.48 6.56 8.92
C ASN A 67 -3.25 7.88 8.67
N GLU A 68 -3.57 8.65 9.71
CA GLU A 68 -4.37 9.89 9.55
C GLU A 68 -3.69 11.15 10.10
N ASN A 69 -2.40 11.08 10.45
CA ASN A 69 -1.64 12.21 11.00
C ASN A 69 -0.50 12.68 10.09
N THR A 70 -0.68 12.70 8.76
CA THR A 70 0.22 13.43 7.84
C THR A 70 -0.52 13.91 6.60
#